data_AF-A0A2P5K0K7-F1
#
_entry.id   AF-A0A2P5K0K7-F1
#
_cell.length_a   1.000
_cell.length_b   1.000
_cell.length_c   1.000
_cell.angle_alpha   90.00
_cell.angle_beta   90.00
_cell.angle_gamma   90.00
#
_symmetry.space_group_name_H-M   'P 1'
#
loop_
_entity.id
_entity.type
_entity.pdbx_description
1 polymer ?
#
loop_
_entity_poly.entity_id
_entity_poly.type
_entity_poly.pdbx_seq_one_letter_code
_entity_poly.pdbx_strand_id
1 'polypeptide(L)'
;MDWANSGLTLVIIADDNKAEIQQIQSADVDVYFYKALGSTYASASDKNNWEQNIKEFIDSHDYVEGFFWDEVDPGYYGQSSKDDFNRRLTAINDHVRMNGQKTIANGVRYYADHCGNDYYMWESFMSTFRGSCATPDYYYVDFFTRTVNDNDPYKWINNIAKWEYLQKSTGLDKTLAHCYGDPSDDDTSNYDYIAARVLGLKGFSYVNANNFAARDMTLTEGIKWSLGVLIDSNIDEKNQRLSGQFTGGGVEDDIEQTISTENAVYSFTTPTPDASPTEESTEEHYKEKKGKHPFPPFQINFLKIFNVLIIIVIAVIVQVIILRGKIKR
;
A
#
# COMPACT_ATOMS: atom_id res chain seq x y z
N MET A 1 11.09 0.33 -20.39
CA MET A 1 10.87 1.09 -19.15
C MET A 1 12.21 1.32 -18.50
N ASP A 2 12.46 2.50 -17.91
CA ASP A 2 13.66 2.73 -17.10
C ASP A 2 13.38 2.27 -15.66
N TRP A 3 13.70 1.01 -15.35
CA TRP A 3 13.37 0.39 -14.07
C TRP A 3 14.01 1.11 -12.88
N ALA A 4 15.25 1.59 -13.05
CA ALA A 4 16.01 2.25 -11.99
C ALA A 4 15.38 3.59 -11.56
N ASN A 5 14.65 4.25 -12.45
CA ASN A 5 13.97 5.52 -12.18
C ASN A 5 12.45 5.36 -12.08
N SER A 6 11.93 4.13 -12.06
CA SER A 6 10.49 3.86 -12.04
C SER A 6 9.82 4.17 -10.69
N GLY A 7 10.60 4.16 -9.60
CA GLY A 7 10.08 4.28 -8.23
C GLY A 7 9.35 3.03 -7.74
N LEU A 8 9.28 1.96 -8.55
CA LEU A 8 8.72 0.67 -8.16
C LEU A 8 9.69 -0.07 -7.24
N THR A 9 9.15 -0.77 -6.26
CA THR A 9 9.94 -1.66 -5.39
C THR A 9 9.66 -3.14 -5.65
N LEU A 10 8.55 -3.43 -6.34
CA LEU A 10 8.06 -4.77 -6.60
C LEU A 10 7.25 -4.80 -7.89
N VAL A 11 7.39 -5.86 -8.67
CA VAL A 11 6.54 -6.15 -9.84
C VAL A 11 6.05 -7.60 -9.81
N ILE A 12 4.84 -7.82 -10.35
CA ILE A 12 4.27 -9.15 -10.56
C ILE A 12 4.24 -9.42 -12.06
N ILE A 13 4.74 -10.58 -12.49
CA ILE A 13 4.89 -10.94 -13.90
C ILE A 13 4.32 -12.32 -14.20
N ALA A 14 3.98 -12.57 -15.46
CA ALA A 14 3.57 -13.88 -15.97
C ALA A 14 4.47 -14.39 -17.12
N ASP A 15 5.51 -13.63 -17.47
CA ASP A 15 6.49 -13.96 -18.52
C ASP A 15 7.74 -14.59 -17.89
N ASP A 16 8.25 -15.68 -18.46
CA ASP A 16 9.41 -16.44 -17.97
C ASP A 16 10.75 -16.00 -18.58
N ASN A 17 10.79 -14.84 -19.24
CA ASN A 17 12.00 -14.27 -19.82
C ASN A 17 13.03 -13.86 -18.76
N LYS A 18 13.89 -14.81 -18.38
CA LYS A 18 14.95 -14.63 -17.37
C LYS A 18 15.85 -13.40 -17.62
N ALA A 19 16.13 -13.07 -18.89
CA ALA A 19 17.03 -11.96 -19.21
C ALA A 19 16.38 -10.59 -18.91
N GLU A 20 15.06 -10.48 -19.06
CA GLU A 20 14.32 -9.27 -18.70
C GLU A 20 14.15 -9.16 -17.18
N ILE A 21 13.86 -10.28 -16.52
CA ILE A 21 13.75 -10.37 -15.06
C ILE A 21 15.05 -9.92 -14.38
N GLN A 22 16.20 -10.36 -14.88
CA GLN A 22 17.50 -9.93 -14.37
C GLN A 22 17.75 -8.43 -14.56
N GLN A 23 17.20 -7.80 -15.59
CA GLN A 23 17.29 -6.35 -15.77
C GLN A 23 16.46 -5.59 -14.74
N ILE A 24 15.27 -6.11 -14.41
CA ILE A 24 14.40 -5.56 -13.37
C ILE A 24 15.09 -5.66 -12.00
N GLN A 25 15.61 -6.84 -11.67
CA GLN A 25 16.32 -7.09 -10.41
C GLN A 25 17.60 -6.25 -10.28
N SER A 26 18.32 -6.02 -11.39
CA SER A 26 19.49 -5.13 -11.41
C SER A 26 19.15 -3.67 -11.09
N ALA A 27 17.87 -3.31 -11.14
CA ALA A 27 17.35 -2.00 -10.74
C ALA A 27 16.78 -1.97 -9.32
N ASP A 28 17.05 -3.00 -8.49
CA ASP A 28 16.59 -3.11 -7.09
C ASP A 28 15.06 -3.18 -6.97
N VAL A 29 14.42 -3.84 -7.95
CA VAL A 29 12.98 -4.11 -7.97
C VAL A 29 12.75 -5.61 -7.78
N ASP A 30 12.01 -5.98 -6.72
CA ASP A 30 11.67 -7.37 -6.45
C ASP A 30 10.70 -7.91 -7.53
N VAL A 31 10.93 -9.12 -8.02
CA VAL A 31 10.11 -9.77 -9.05
C VAL A 31 9.35 -10.94 -8.44
N TYR A 32 8.02 -10.94 -8.63
CA TYR A 32 7.13 -11.99 -8.19
C TYR A 32 6.46 -12.68 -9.38
N PHE A 33 6.52 -14.01 -9.42
CA PHE A 33 5.92 -14.76 -10.52
C PHE A 33 4.45 -15.11 -10.23
N TYR A 34 3.57 -14.76 -11.17
CA TYR A 34 2.13 -15.01 -11.10
C TYR A 34 1.79 -16.49 -11.30
N LYS A 35 0.89 -17.01 -10.47
CA LYS A 35 0.28 -18.33 -10.67
C LYS A 35 -1.15 -18.38 -10.11
N ALA A 36 -2.11 -18.69 -10.98
CA ALA A 36 -3.47 -19.03 -10.57
C ALA A 36 -3.51 -20.41 -9.87
N LEU A 37 -3.94 -20.43 -8.61
CA LEU A 37 -4.02 -21.65 -7.80
C LEU A 37 -5.44 -22.22 -7.71
N GLY A 38 -6.46 -21.39 -7.56
CA GLY A 38 -7.84 -21.84 -7.32
C GLY A 38 -8.43 -22.69 -8.44
N SER A 39 -8.48 -22.15 -9.65
CA SER A 39 -9.04 -22.85 -10.82
C SER A 39 -8.22 -24.09 -11.21
N THR A 40 -6.89 -24.02 -11.09
CA THR A 40 -6.00 -25.16 -11.36
C THR A 40 -6.15 -26.25 -10.31
N TYR A 41 -6.34 -25.87 -9.05
CA TYR A 41 -6.72 -26.82 -8.01
C TYR A 41 -8.08 -27.43 -8.33
N ALA A 42 -9.11 -26.63 -8.62
CA ALA A 42 -10.47 -27.11 -8.87
C ALA A 42 -10.52 -28.19 -9.95
N SER A 43 -9.82 -27.94 -11.06
CA SER A 43 -9.76 -28.81 -12.23
C SER A 43 -8.85 -30.04 -12.06
N ALA A 44 -7.92 -30.03 -11.09
CA ALA A 44 -7.02 -31.17 -10.85
C ALA A 44 -7.79 -32.40 -10.34
N SER A 45 -7.66 -33.53 -11.02
CA SER A 45 -8.20 -34.82 -10.56
C SER A 45 -7.37 -35.44 -9.43
N ASP A 46 -6.06 -35.17 -9.41
CA ASP A 46 -5.13 -35.57 -8.36
C ASP A 46 -4.55 -34.33 -7.67
N LYS A 47 -4.98 -34.08 -6.43
CA LYS A 47 -4.55 -32.92 -5.65
C LYS A 47 -3.12 -33.04 -5.14
N ASN A 48 -2.60 -34.26 -4.97
CA ASN A 48 -1.21 -34.47 -4.57
C ASN A 48 -0.28 -34.16 -5.74
N ASN A 49 -0.64 -34.62 -6.94
CA ASN A 49 0.11 -34.27 -8.15
C ASN A 49 0.03 -32.77 -8.43
N TRP A 50 -1.12 -32.13 -8.21
CA TRP A 50 -1.25 -30.67 -8.31
C TRP A 50 -0.27 -29.95 -7.38
N GLU A 51 -0.25 -30.30 -6.08
CA GLU A 51 0.67 -29.68 -5.11
C GLU A 51 2.13 -29.89 -5.52
N GLN A 52 2.48 -31.10 -5.96
CA GLN A 52 3.84 -31.42 -6.40
C GLN A 52 4.25 -30.60 -7.64
N ASN A 53 3.36 -30.47 -8.63
CA ASN A 53 3.63 -29.65 -9.81
C ASN A 53 3.84 -28.17 -9.47
N ILE A 54 3.16 -27.64 -8.45
CA ILE A 54 3.38 -26.27 -7.98
C ILE A 54 4.76 -26.14 -7.32
N LYS A 55 5.21 -27.15 -6.56
CA LYS A 55 6.57 -27.15 -5.97
C LYS A 55 7.66 -27.25 -7.05
N GLU A 56 7.46 -28.09 -8.06
CA GLU A 56 8.37 -28.17 -9.21
C GLU A 56 8.40 -26.86 -10.02
N PHE A 57 7.24 -26.21 -10.15
CA PHE A 57 7.17 -24.87 -10.72
C PHE A 57 8.00 -23.88 -9.91
N ILE A 58 7.87 -23.86 -8.58
CA ILE A 58 8.70 -23.03 -7.69
C ILE A 58 10.19 -23.30 -7.90
N ASP A 59 10.59 -24.57 -7.91
CA ASP A 59 12.00 -24.98 -8.06
C ASP A 59 12.58 -24.56 -9.42
N SER A 60 11.76 -24.50 -10.47
CA SER A 60 12.19 -24.03 -11.80
C SER A 60 12.31 -22.50 -11.91
N HIS A 61 11.81 -21.76 -10.91
CA HIS A 61 11.82 -20.31 -10.81
C HIS A 61 12.68 -19.83 -9.62
N ASP A 62 13.85 -20.43 -9.43
CA ASP A 62 14.82 -20.06 -8.39
C ASP A 62 15.48 -18.67 -8.58
N TYR A 63 15.14 -17.99 -9.67
CA TYR A 63 15.72 -16.74 -10.11
C TYR A 63 14.81 -15.52 -9.87
N VAL A 64 13.69 -15.69 -9.15
CA VAL A 64 12.79 -14.59 -8.73
C VAL A 64 12.75 -14.45 -7.21
N GLU A 65 12.35 -13.29 -6.71
CA GLU A 65 12.24 -13.00 -5.28
C GLU A 65 11.02 -13.69 -4.63
N GLY A 66 9.98 -13.99 -5.41
CA GLY A 66 8.80 -14.63 -4.87
C GLY A 66 7.73 -15.02 -5.87
N PHE A 67 6.57 -15.36 -5.33
CA PHE A 67 5.41 -15.81 -6.09
C PHE A 67 4.14 -15.08 -5.66
N PHE A 68 3.30 -14.80 -6.65
CA PHE A 68 1.96 -14.26 -6.47
C PHE A 68 0.93 -15.35 -6.73
N TRP A 69 0.18 -15.70 -5.71
CA TRP A 69 -0.88 -16.69 -5.75
C TRP A 69 -2.22 -16.02 -6.03
N ASP A 70 -2.70 -16.20 -7.25
CA ASP A 70 -4.02 -15.74 -7.62
C ASP A 70 -5.08 -16.80 -7.36
N GLU A 71 -6.34 -16.36 -7.30
CA GLU A 71 -7.52 -17.20 -7.15
C GLU A 71 -7.51 -18.02 -5.85
N VAL A 72 -6.93 -17.50 -4.76
CA VAL A 72 -6.87 -18.27 -3.49
C VAL A 72 -8.17 -18.19 -2.69
N ASP A 73 -9.24 -17.59 -3.20
CA ASP A 73 -10.54 -17.62 -2.52
C ASP A 73 -11.40 -18.86 -2.83
N PRO A 74 -12.33 -19.22 -1.93
CA PRO A 74 -13.19 -20.39 -2.13
C PRO A 74 -14.11 -20.35 -3.35
N GLY A 75 -14.32 -19.20 -3.98
CA GLY A 75 -15.10 -19.08 -5.20
C GLY A 75 -14.47 -19.84 -6.37
N TYR A 76 -13.13 -19.95 -6.40
CA TYR A 76 -12.40 -20.62 -7.47
C TYR A 76 -12.22 -22.13 -7.27
N TYR A 77 -11.98 -22.59 -6.05
CA TYR A 77 -11.73 -24.01 -5.76
C TYR A 77 -12.90 -24.76 -5.08
N GLY A 78 -13.94 -24.04 -4.69
CA GLY A 78 -15.15 -24.55 -4.05
C GLY A 78 -15.10 -24.58 -2.52
N GLN A 79 -16.17 -24.12 -1.89
CA GLN A 79 -16.29 -23.98 -0.43
C GLN A 79 -16.01 -25.27 0.36
N SER A 80 -16.40 -26.43 -0.18
CA SER A 80 -16.20 -27.74 0.47
C SER A 80 -14.74 -28.20 0.47
N SER A 81 -13.88 -27.65 -0.39
CA SER A 81 -12.48 -28.03 -0.53
C SER A 81 -11.53 -27.17 0.30
N LYS A 82 -12.06 -26.17 1.02
CA LYS A 82 -11.30 -25.13 1.72
C LYS A 82 -10.22 -25.66 2.66
N ASP A 83 -10.54 -26.64 3.48
CA ASP A 83 -9.59 -27.16 4.47
C ASP A 83 -8.43 -27.91 3.79
N ASP A 84 -8.70 -28.67 2.72
CA ASP A 84 -7.62 -29.32 1.96
C ASP A 84 -6.79 -28.29 1.18
N PHE A 85 -7.42 -27.33 0.51
CA PHE A 85 -6.73 -26.26 -0.21
C PHE A 85 -5.80 -25.48 0.73
N ASN A 86 -6.30 -25.05 1.90
CA ASN A 86 -5.51 -24.28 2.88
C ASN A 86 -4.32 -25.07 3.44
N ARG A 87 -4.50 -26.38 3.71
CA ARG A 87 -3.41 -27.26 4.14
C ARG A 87 -2.32 -27.32 3.07
N ARG A 88 -2.70 -27.45 1.80
CA ARG A 88 -1.74 -27.51 0.69
C ARG A 88 -1.09 -26.18 0.39
N LEU A 89 -1.85 -25.09 0.45
CA LEU A 89 -1.30 -23.73 0.33
C LEU A 89 -0.25 -23.46 1.40
N THR A 90 -0.49 -23.92 2.64
CA THR A 90 0.52 -23.85 3.71
C THR A 90 1.79 -24.62 3.32
N ALA A 91 1.65 -25.86 2.81
CA ALA A 91 2.80 -26.67 2.39
C ALA A 91 3.54 -26.08 1.17
N ILE A 92 2.83 -25.40 0.26
CA ILE A 92 3.40 -24.67 -0.87
C ILE A 92 4.18 -23.44 -0.36
N ASN A 93 3.62 -22.66 0.55
CA ASN A 93 4.27 -21.49 1.13
C ASN A 93 5.49 -21.87 1.99
N ASP A 94 5.42 -23.00 2.70
CA ASP A 94 6.59 -23.58 3.38
C ASP A 94 7.71 -23.90 2.38
N HIS A 95 7.37 -24.46 1.21
CA HIS A 95 8.34 -24.76 0.15
C HIS A 95 8.99 -23.50 -0.42
N VAL A 96 8.20 -22.46 -0.73
CA VAL A 96 8.74 -21.17 -1.18
C VAL A 96 9.73 -20.59 -0.16
N ARG A 97 9.39 -20.61 1.14
CA ARG A 97 10.27 -20.08 2.19
C ARG A 97 11.53 -20.91 2.39
N MET A 98 11.47 -22.23 2.22
CA MET A 98 12.67 -23.07 2.25
C MET A 98 13.66 -22.71 1.13
N ASN A 99 13.15 -22.21 0.00
CA ASN A 99 13.96 -21.71 -1.11
C ASN A 99 14.42 -20.24 -0.94
N GLY A 100 14.12 -19.61 0.20
CA GLY A 100 14.51 -18.22 0.49
C GLY A 100 13.67 -17.16 -0.23
N GLN A 101 12.55 -17.56 -0.82
CA GLN A 101 11.64 -16.70 -1.57
C GLN A 101 10.43 -16.30 -0.71
N LYS A 102 9.64 -15.35 -1.20
CA LYS A 102 8.43 -14.84 -0.53
C LYS A 102 7.15 -15.09 -1.32
N THR A 103 6.01 -14.87 -0.68
CA THR A 103 4.68 -15.10 -1.26
C THR A 103 3.73 -13.93 -1.07
N ILE A 104 2.89 -13.69 -2.07
CA ILE A 104 1.76 -12.76 -2.04
C ILE A 104 0.51 -13.58 -2.30
N ALA A 105 -0.49 -13.53 -1.41
CA ALA A 105 -1.80 -14.13 -1.68
C ALA A 105 -2.80 -13.09 -2.14
N ASN A 106 -3.46 -13.34 -3.27
CA ASN A 106 -4.61 -12.58 -3.74
C ASN A 106 -5.91 -13.34 -3.53
N GLY A 107 -6.73 -12.83 -2.61
CA GLY A 107 -7.99 -13.46 -2.29
C GLY A 107 -8.74 -12.78 -1.15
N VAL A 108 -9.53 -13.57 -0.43
CA VAL A 108 -10.29 -13.11 0.73
C VAL A 108 -9.41 -12.81 1.94
N ARG A 109 -9.89 -11.96 2.85
CA ARG A 109 -9.11 -11.43 3.98
C ARG A 109 -8.53 -12.51 4.93
N TYR A 110 -9.07 -13.73 4.93
CA TYR A 110 -8.49 -14.86 5.65
C TYR A 110 -6.99 -15.05 5.38
N TYR A 111 -6.58 -14.93 4.10
CA TYR A 111 -5.21 -15.19 3.67
C TYR A 111 -4.21 -14.12 4.06
N ALA A 112 -4.67 -13.01 4.64
CA ALA A 112 -3.79 -12.02 5.25
C ALA A 112 -2.94 -12.64 6.36
N ASP A 113 -3.52 -13.49 7.22
CA ASP A 113 -2.84 -14.02 8.42
C ASP A 113 -2.81 -15.53 8.53
N HIS A 114 -3.25 -16.21 7.47
CA HIS A 114 -3.29 -17.66 7.42
C HIS A 114 -2.49 -18.19 6.24
N CYS A 115 -2.19 -19.49 6.30
CA CYS A 115 -1.41 -20.22 5.31
C CYS A 115 0.03 -19.71 5.12
N GLY A 116 0.51 -18.76 5.93
CA GLY A 116 1.91 -18.37 5.98
C GLY A 116 2.39 -17.46 4.84
N ASN A 117 1.48 -16.71 4.20
CA ASN A 117 1.87 -15.72 3.19
C ASN A 117 2.67 -14.56 3.80
N ASP A 118 3.65 -14.04 3.06
CA ASP A 118 4.46 -12.89 3.49
C ASP A 118 3.71 -11.57 3.26
N TYR A 119 2.95 -11.49 2.17
CA TYR A 119 2.10 -10.36 1.81
C TYR A 119 0.70 -10.81 1.42
N TYR A 120 -0.22 -9.86 1.47
CA TYR A 120 -1.61 -10.05 1.07
C TYR A 120 -2.02 -8.96 0.09
N MET A 121 -2.61 -9.34 -1.03
CA MET A 121 -3.18 -8.40 -1.99
C MET A 121 -4.66 -8.16 -1.67
N TRP A 122 -5.03 -6.91 -1.43
CA TRP A 122 -6.41 -6.48 -1.39
C TRP A 122 -6.83 -6.04 -2.79
N GLU A 123 -7.56 -6.91 -3.46
CA GLU A 123 -8.16 -6.65 -4.76
C GLU A 123 -9.70 -6.74 -4.75
N SER A 124 -10.45 -5.86 -5.40
CA SER A 124 -10.08 -4.46 -5.65
C SER A 124 -10.16 -3.64 -4.35
N PHE A 125 -9.29 -2.65 -4.19
CA PHE A 125 -9.25 -1.84 -2.97
C PHE A 125 -10.26 -0.69 -3.00
N MET A 126 -9.97 0.41 -3.70
CA MET A 126 -10.75 1.65 -3.67
C MET A 126 -11.40 2.00 -5.02
N SER A 127 -10.84 1.50 -6.12
CA SER A 127 -11.40 1.59 -7.46
C SER A 127 -11.35 0.22 -8.15
N THR A 128 -12.33 -0.03 -9.02
CA THR A 128 -12.49 -1.28 -9.76
C THR A 128 -13.15 -1.03 -11.11
N PHE A 129 -13.45 -2.09 -11.88
CA PHE A 129 -14.16 -2.00 -13.14
C PHE A 129 -15.27 -3.05 -13.27
N ARG A 130 -16.25 -2.76 -14.11
CA ARG A 130 -17.24 -3.73 -14.61
C ARG A 130 -17.12 -3.87 -16.12
N GLY A 131 -17.78 -4.89 -16.67
CA GLY A 131 -17.77 -5.17 -18.09
C GLY A 131 -16.58 -6.06 -18.49
N SER A 132 -15.84 -5.67 -19.52
CA SER A 132 -14.72 -6.46 -20.05
C SER A 132 -13.44 -5.64 -20.08
N CYS A 133 -12.28 -6.30 -20.07
CA CYS A 133 -10.98 -5.63 -20.19
C CYS A 133 -10.85 -4.79 -21.48
N ALA A 134 -11.61 -5.09 -22.53
CA ALA A 134 -11.58 -4.33 -23.79
C ALA A 134 -12.40 -3.04 -23.72
N THR A 135 -13.43 -3.00 -22.87
CA THR A 135 -14.33 -1.86 -22.69
C THR A 135 -14.68 -1.74 -21.19
N PRO A 136 -13.69 -1.42 -20.34
CA PRO A 136 -13.91 -1.35 -18.91
C PRO A 136 -14.73 -0.11 -18.56
N ASP A 137 -15.59 -0.27 -17.57
CA ASP A 137 -16.36 0.82 -16.98
C ASP A 137 -15.90 0.93 -15.52
N TYR A 138 -15.04 1.90 -15.25
CA TYR A 138 -14.35 2.09 -13.97
C TYR A 138 -15.25 2.80 -12.95
N TYR A 139 -15.16 2.39 -11.69
CA TYR A 139 -15.95 2.97 -10.61
C TYR A 139 -15.30 2.78 -9.23
N TYR A 140 -15.66 3.64 -8.28
CA TYR A 140 -15.21 3.56 -6.89
C TYR A 140 -15.91 2.44 -6.12
N VAL A 141 -15.14 1.75 -5.29
CA VAL A 141 -15.65 0.79 -4.31
C VAL A 141 -16.30 1.57 -3.16
N ASP A 142 -17.47 1.11 -2.72
CA ASP A 142 -18.15 1.68 -1.55
C ASP A 142 -17.47 1.19 -0.26
N PHE A 143 -16.34 1.81 0.07
CA PHE A 143 -15.52 1.45 1.21
C PHE A 143 -16.27 1.61 2.54
N PHE A 144 -17.09 2.66 2.70
CA PHE A 144 -17.76 2.93 3.95
C PHE A 144 -19.02 2.09 4.18
N THR A 145 -19.47 1.30 3.19
CA THR A 145 -20.56 0.36 3.44
C THR A 145 -20.27 -0.61 4.57
N ARG A 146 -21.30 -0.92 5.35
CA ARG A 146 -21.33 -2.09 6.23
C ARG A 146 -22.34 -3.10 5.72
N THR A 147 -21.85 -4.22 5.20
CA THR A 147 -22.67 -5.43 5.06
C THR A 147 -22.95 -5.97 6.46
N VAL A 148 -24.22 -6.08 6.83
CA VAL A 148 -24.66 -6.48 8.18
C VAL A 148 -24.08 -7.85 8.56
N ASN A 149 -23.33 -7.89 9.67
CA ASN A 149 -22.90 -9.10 10.38
C ASN A 149 -22.16 -10.16 9.56
N ASP A 150 -21.13 -9.77 8.83
CA ASP A 150 -20.27 -10.75 8.17
C ASP A 150 -18.88 -10.84 8.80
N ASN A 151 -18.78 -11.64 9.85
CA ASN A 151 -17.50 -11.98 10.48
C ASN A 151 -16.76 -13.11 9.75
N ASP A 152 -17.29 -13.63 8.63
CA ASP A 152 -16.62 -14.68 7.88
C ASP A 152 -15.42 -14.08 7.12
N PRO A 153 -14.17 -14.49 7.44
CA PRO A 153 -13.00 -13.98 6.75
C PRO A 153 -12.86 -14.53 5.31
N TYR A 154 -13.70 -15.49 4.91
CA TYR A 154 -13.71 -16.08 3.58
C TYR A 154 -14.67 -15.42 2.59
N LYS A 155 -15.32 -14.31 2.98
CA LYS A 155 -16.18 -13.54 2.08
C LYS A 155 -15.37 -12.47 1.37
N TRP A 156 -15.68 -12.27 0.08
CA TRP A 156 -15.11 -11.19 -0.72
C TRP A 156 -15.84 -9.87 -0.41
N ILE A 157 -15.42 -9.21 0.67
CA ILE A 157 -15.98 -7.94 1.11
C ILE A 157 -14.85 -6.91 1.12
N ASN A 158 -15.01 -5.84 0.33
CA ASN A 158 -13.98 -4.82 0.12
C ASN A 158 -14.32 -3.48 0.79
N ASN A 159 -14.99 -3.53 1.95
CA ASN A 159 -15.41 -2.36 2.70
C ASN A 159 -14.65 -2.21 4.03
N ILE A 160 -15.08 -1.26 4.86
CA ILE A 160 -14.46 -0.88 6.14
C ILE A 160 -14.26 -2.08 7.07
N ALA A 161 -15.12 -3.11 7.00
CA ALA A 161 -14.98 -4.31 7.81
C ALA A 161 -13.74 -5.15 7.44
N LYS A 162 -13.25 -5.08 6.20
CA LYS A 162 -11.99 -5.72 5.79
C LYS A 162 -10.80 -4.96 6.35
N TRP A 163 -10.81 -3.63 6.30
CA TRP A 163 -9.78 -2.81 6.95
C TRP A 163 -9.73 -3.05 8.46
N GLU A 164 -10.88 -3.03 9.15
CA GLU A 164 -10.97 -3.31 10.59
C GLU A 164 -10.43 -4.71 10.96
N TYR A 165 -10.64 -5.70 10.09
CA TYR A 165 -10.08 -7.04 10.26
C TYR A 165 -8.55 -7.00 10.20
N LEU A 166 -8.00 -6.42 9.12
CA LEU A 166 -6.55 -6.32 8.90
C LEU A 166 -5.85 -5.50 9.99
N GLN A 167 -6.50 -4.46 10.50
CA GLN A 167 -5.98 -3.66 11.61
C GLN A 167 -5.81 -4.49 12.89
N LYS A 168 -6.77 -5.37 13.20
CA LYS A 168 -6.74 -6.21 14.40
C LYS A 168 -5.72 -7.35 14.29
N SER A 169 -5.46 -7.82 13.08
CA SER A 169 -4.67 -9.02 12.83
C SER A 169 -3.20 -8.75 12.50
N THR A 170 -2.73 -7.50 12.65
CA THR A 170 -1.42 -7.03 12.17
C THR A 170 -1.24 -7.17 10.66
N GLY A 171 -2.31 -7.33 9.88
CA GLY A 171 -2.25 -7.56 8.45
C GLY A 171 -1.92 -6.31 7.61
N LEU A 172 -2.13 -5.10 8.14
CA LEU A 172 -1.98 -3.86 7.36
C LEU A 172 -0.55 -3.63 6.85
N ASP A 173 0.47 -3.92 7.66
CA ASP A 173 1.89 -3.68 7.34
C ASP A 173 2.48 -4.60 6.26
N LYS A 174 1.69 -5.59 5.83
CA LYS A 174 1.96 -6.50 4.71
C LYS A 174 0.86 -6.53 3.64
N THR A 175 -0.16 -5.68 3.77
CA THR A 175 -1.25 -5.59 2.79
C THR A 175 -0.86 -4.66 1.65
N LEU A 176 -0.92 -5.16 0.43
CA LEU A 176 -0.74 -4.43 -0.82
C LEU A 176 -2.12 -4.08 -1.39
N ALA A 177 -2.36 -2.83 -1.75
CA ALA A 177 -3.58 -2.42 -2.43
C ALA A 177 -3.45 -2.61 -3.94
N HIS A 178 -4.47 -3.19 -4.57
CA HIS A 178 -4.61 -3.24 -6.02
C HIS A 178 -5.90 -2.55 -6.45
N CYS A 179 -5.75 -1.56 -7.32
CA CYS A 179 -6.82 -0.73 -7.84
C CYS A 179 -6.86 -0.74 -9.36
N TYR A 180 -8.06 -0.58 -9.91
CA TYR A 180 -8.27 -0.50 -11.35
C TYR A 180 -8.88 0.82 -11.76
N GLY A 181 -8.33 1.44 -12.79
CA GLY A 181 -8.89 2.66 -13.34
C GLY A 181 -8.32 3.03 -14.72
N ASP A 182 -8.77 4.18 -15.23
CA ASP A 182 -8.24 4.72 -16.47
C ASP A 182 -6.80 5.22 -16.24
N PRO A 183 -5.79 4.76 -16.99
CA PRO A 183 -4.41 5.23 -16.85
C PRO A 183 -4.20 6.73 -17.05
N SER A 184 -5.20 7.46 -17.58
CA SER A 184 -5.19 8.92 -17.73
C SER A 184 -5.94 9.69 -16.65
N ASP A 185 -6.56 8.99 -15.69
CA ASP A 185 -7.29 9.58 -14.57
C ASP A 185 -6.40 9.74 -13.33
N ASP A 186 -5.71 10.88 -13.29
CA ASP A 186 -4.81 11.23 -12.21
C ASP A 186 -5.52 11.36 -10.86
N ASP A 187 -6.78 11.80 -10.86
CA ASP A 187 -7.54 12.03 -9.64
C ASP A 187 -7.93 10.71 -8.97
N THR A 188 -8.40 9.73 -9.74
CA THR A 188 -8.69 8.39 -9.21
C THR A 188 -7.41 7.70 -8.72
N SER A 189 -6.29 7.83 -9.44
CA SER A 189 -5.02 7.23 -9.00
C SER A 189 -4.49 7.86 -7.70
N ASN A 190 -4.59 9.19 -7.58
CA ASN A 190 -4.25 9.92 -6.35
C ASN A 190 -5.12 9.49 -5.17
N TYR A 191 -6.43 9.36 -5.41
CA TYR A 191 -7.41 8.93 -4.41
C TYR A 191 -6.99 7.60 -3.80
N ASP A 192 -6.79 6.61 -4.65
CA ASP A 192 -6.48 5.25 -4.22
C ASP A 192 -5.15 5.17 -3.47
N TYR A 193 -4.13 5.93 -3.93
CA TYR A 193 -2.85 6.05 -3.24
C TYR A 193 -3.00 6.67 -1.85
N ILE A 194 -3.66 7.83 -1.75
CA ILE A 194 -3.88 8.52 -0.47
C ILE A 194 -4.65 7.61 0.48
N ALA A 195 -5.72 6.97 0.01
CA ALA A 195 -6.52 6.05 0.79
C ALA A 195 -5.67 4.88 1.32
N ALA A 196 -4.82 4.27 0.48
CA ALA A 196 -3.91 3.20 0.92
C ALA A 196 -2.94 3.69 2.01
N ARG A 197 -2.42 4.91 1.86
CA ARG A 197 -1.48 5.52 2.81
C ARG A 197 -2.14 5.91 4.13
N VAL A 198 -3.32 6.51 4.10
CA VAL A 198 -4.12 6.88 5.28
C VAL A 198 -4.53 5.64 6.07
N LEU A 199 -4.94 4.58 5.37
CA LEU A 199 -5.38 3.33 5.99
C LEU A 199 -4.22 2.43 6.45
N GLY A 200 -2.97 2.84 6.20
CA GLY A 200 -1.76 2.21 6.71
C GLY A 200 -1.31 0.95 5.96
N LEU A 201 -1.68 0.82 4.68
CA LEU A 201 -1.28 -0.32 3.84
C LEU A 201 0.19 -0.23 3.43
N LYS A 202 0.80 -1.38 3.15
CA LYS A 202 2.24 -1.53 2.83
C LYS A 202 2.62 -1.02 1.45
N GLY A 203 1.74 -1.23 0.48
CA GLY A 203 2.02 -0.93 -0.93
C GLY A 203 0.74 -0.64 -1.68
N PHE A 204 0.91 -0.07 -2.88
CA PHE A 204 -0.18 0.38 -3.72
C PHE A 204 0.17 0.10 -5.19
N SER A 205 -0.84 -0.27 -5.95
CA SER A 205 -0.75 -0.44 -7.40
C SER A 205 -2.06 0.02 -8.04
N TYR A 206 -1.94 0.65 -9.22
CA TYR A 206 -3.03 1.16 -10.02
C TYR A 206 -2.80 0.79 -11.48
N VAL A 207 -3.75 0.06 -12.07
CA VAL A 207 -3.60 -0.47 -13.42
C VAL A 207 -4.91 -0.36 -14.22
N ASN A 208 -4.81 -0.50 -15.54
CA ASN A 208 -5.99 -0.74 -16.37
C ASN A 208 -6.56 -2.14 -16.10
N ALA A 209 -7.84 -2.35 -16.42
CA ALA A 209 -8.56 -3.62 -16.36
C ALA A 209 -7.86 -4.84 -17.02
N ASN A 210 -6.87 -4.64 -17.88
CA ASN A 210 -6.09 -5.74 -18.46
C ASN A 210 -4.90 -6.21 -17.60
N ASN A 211 -4.72 -5.70 -16.39
CA ASN A 211 -3.64 -6.05 -15.45
C ASN A 211 -2.21 -5.79 -15.95
N PHE A 212 -2.06 -5.05 -17.04
CA PHE A 212 -0.76 -4.59 -17.50
C PHE A 212 -0.51 -3.17 -17.02
N ALA A 213 0.73 -2.89 -16.61
CA ALA A 213 1.28 -1.55 -16.70
C ALA A 213 1.39 -1.21 -18.20
N ALA A 214 0.27 -0.78 -18.80
CA ALA A 214 0.04 -0.86 -20.24
C ALA A 214 0.89 0.12 -21.08
N ARG A 215 1.63 1.03 -20.44
CA ARG A 215 2.58 2.02 -21.00
C ARG A 215 3.27 2.72 -19.83
N ASP A 216 4.18 3.67 -20.14
CA ASP A 216 4.75 4.63 -19.19
C ASP A 216 3.68 5.10 -18.20
N MET A 217 3.66 4.47 -17.03
CA MET A 217 2.77 4.86 -15.94
C MET A 217 3.33 6.18 -15.46
N THR A 218 2.69 7.28 -15.85
CA THR A 218 2.99 8.55 -15.22
C THR A 218 2.36 8.46 -13.85
N LEU A 219 3.16 8.09 -12.84
CA LEU A 219 2.80 8.38 -11.46
C LEU A 219 2.47 9.88 -11.45
N THR A 220 1.21 10.19 -11.20
CA THR A 220 0.68 11.54 -11.13
C THR A 220 1.63 12.41 -10.29
N GLU A 221 1.72 13.71 -10.60
CA GLU A 221 2.56 14.63 -9.80
C GLU A 221 2.25 14.55 -8.30
N GLY A 222 1.00 14.19 -7.93
CA GLY A 222 0.56 13.98 -6.54
C GLY A 222 1.24 12.79 -5.83
N ILE A 223 1.49 11.67 -6.51
CA ILE A 223 2.19 10.50 -5.93
C ILE A 223 3.70 10.78 -5.77
N LYS A 224 4.27 11.74 -6.52
CA LYS A 224 5.66 12.19 -6.34
C LYS A 224 5.90 12.87 -4.99
N TRP A 225 4.84 13.28 -4.30
CA TRP A 225 4.96 13.79 -2.94
C TRP A 225 5.26 12.61 -2.01
N SER A 226 6.50 12.56 -1.55
CA SER A 226 6.83 11.70 -0.42
C SER A 226 6.09 12.21 0.81
N LEU A 227 4.89 11.69 1.04
CA LEU A 227 4.11 11.96 2.26
C LEU A 227 4.93 11.60 3.50
N GLY A 228 5.90 10.68 3.38
CA GLY A 228 6.74 10.25 4.49
C GLY A 228 6.00 9.30 5.44
N VAL A 229 6.35 9.30 6.72
CA VAL A 229 5.77 8.35 7.68
C VAL A 229 4.39 8.86 8.14
N LEU A 230 3.39 7.98 8.18
CA LEU A 230 2.08 8.27 8.77
C LEU A 230 2.25 8.51 10.28
N ILE A 231 1.82 9.68 10.75
CA ILE A 231 1.84 10.10 12.16
C ILE A 231 0.50 9.76 12.81
N ASP A 232 -0.59 10.12 12.13
CA ASP A 232 -1.95 9.91 12.62
C ASP A 232 -2.93 9.83 11.43
N SER A 233 -4.06 9.15 11.63
CA SER A 233 -5.11 9.00 10.63
C SER A 233 -6.49 9.04 11.29
N ASN A 234 -7.45 9.69 10.64
CA ASN A 234 -8.85 9.69 11.06
C ASN A 234 -9.76 9.17 9.93
N ILE A 235 -10.54 8.15 10.27
CA ILE A 235 -11.49 7.45 9.39
C ILE A 235 -12.87 7.80 9.91
N ASP A 236 -13.52 8.78 9.28
CA ASP A 236 -14.84 9.26 9.69
C ASP A 236 -15.90 8.54 8.86
N GLU A 237 -16.37 7.41 9.36
CA GLU A 237 -17.42 6.62 8.70
C GLU A 237 -18.73 7.41 8.52
N LYS A 238 -19.06 8.30 9.46
CA LYS A 238 -20.32 9.05 9.43
C LYS A 238 -20.35 10.03 8.26
N ASN A 239 -19.22 10.69 8.00
CA ASN A 239 -19.09 11.65 6.92
C ASN A 239 -18.39 11.05 5.68
N GLN A 240 -18.02 9.76 5.73
CA GLN A 240 -17.31 9.04 4.66
C GLN A 240 -15.98 9.68 4.25
N ARG A 241 -15.17 10.06 5.24
CA ARG A 241 -13.90 10.77 5.02
C ARG A 241 -12.68 10.00 5.51
N LEU A 242 -11.59 10.16 4.77
CA LEU A 242 -10.26 9.68 5.14
C LEU A 242 -9.33 10.88 5.31
N SER A 243 -8.59 10.92 6.40
CA SER A 243 -7.60 11.98 6.62
C SER A 243 -6.36 11.41 7.29
N GLY A 244 -5.20 11.95 6.95
CA GLY A 244 -3.91 11.50 7.47
C GLY A 244 -2.94 12.66 7.65
N GLN A 245 -2.21 12.62 8.77
CA GLN A 245 -1.06 13.46 9.01
C GLN A 245 0.20 12.64 8.79
N PHE A 246 1.12 13.16 7.98
CA PHE A 246 2.37 12.52 7.67
C PHE A 246 3.55 13.46 7.93
N THR A 247 4.76 12.92 8.00
CA THR A 247 5.97 13.74 8.21
C THR A 247 6.23 14.75 7.09
N GLY A 248 5.71 14.49 5.88
CA GLY A 248 5.80 15.36 4.71
C GLY A 248 4.64 16.34 4.56
N GLY A 249 3.61 16.30 5.41
CA GLY A 249 2.43 17.16 5.33
C GLY A 249 1.13 16.44 5.74
N GLY A 250 0.03 17.19 5.73
CA GLY A 250 -1.32 16.66 5.96
C GLY A 250 -2.06 16.41 4.65
N VAL A 251 -2.86 15.36 4.62
CA VAL A 251 -3.81 15.07 3.55
C VAL A 251 -5.19 14.89 4.17
N GLU A 252 -6.17 15.63 3.66
CA GLU A 252 -7.59 15.39 3.92
C GLU A 252 -8.22 15.02 2.58
N ASP A 253 -8.95 13.90 2.59
CA ASP A 253 -9.65 13.38 1.43
C ASP A 253 -11.15 13.37 1.75
N ASP A 254 -11.87 14.23 1.03
CA ASP A 254 -13.32 14.35 1.11
C ASP A 254 -13.92 13.66 -0.12
N ILE A 255 -14.28 12.40 0.04
CA ILE A 255 -15.03 11.71 -1.00
C ILE A 255 -16.50 11.93 -0.66
N GLU A 256 -17.12 12.94 -1.27
CA GLU A 256 -18.57 12.92 -1.37
C GLU A 256 -18.96 11.74 -2.30
N GLN A 257 -19.00 10.52 -1.76
CA GLN A 257 -19.40 9.31 -2.50
C GLN A 257 -20.88 9.40 -2.86
N THR A 258 -21.17 10.12 -3.92
CA THR A 258 -22.39 9.95 -4.69
C THR A 258 -22.00 9.19 -5.95
N ILE A 259 -22.58 8.01 -6.14
CA ILE A 259 -22.39 7.16 -7.32
C ILE A 259 -22.38 8.06 -8.56
N SER A 260 -21.22 8.13 -9.25
CA SER A 260 -20.95 9.02 -10.40
C SER A 260 -20.88 10.52 -10.08
N THR A 261 -19.76 11.04 -9.57
CA THR A 261 -19.32 12.43 -9.85
C THR A 261 -17.80 12.60 -9.73
N GLU A 262 -17.23 13.31 -10.69
CA GLU A 262 -15.82 13.65 -10.95
C GLU A 262 -15.17 14.60 -9.90
N ASN A 263 -15.46 14.48 -8.60
CA ASN A 263 -14.95 15.44 -7.61
C ASN A 263 -14.35 14.76 -6.39
N ALA A 264 -13.12 14.29 -6.50
CA ALA A 264 -12.23 14.24 -5.34
C ALA A 264 -11.57 15.63 -5.21
N VAL A 265 -11.69 16.28 -4.04
CA VAL A 265 -11.03 17.56 -3.79
C VAL A 265 -9.87 17.34 -2.83
N TYR A 266 -8.64 17.42 -3.34
CA TYR A 266 -7.43 17.33 -2.53
C TYR A 266 -7.00 18.71 -2.06
N SER A 267 -6.84 18.87 -0.75
CA SER A 267 -6.14 20.03 -0.17
C SER A 267 -4.82 19.58 0.43
N PHE A 268 -3.71 19.98 -0.20
CA PHE A 268 -2.37 19.88 0.38
C PHE A 268 -2.14 21.08 1.31
N THR A 269 -1.94 20.84 2.59
CA THR A 269 -1.40 21.87 3.49
C THR A 269 0.12 21.76 3.47
N THR A 270 0.77 22.51 2.58
CA THR A 270 2.24 22.65 2.62
C THR A 270 2.65 23.23 3.98
N PRO A 271 3.61 22.63 4.70
CA PRO A 271 4.31 23.35 5.76
C PRO A 271 4.99 24.56 5.12
N THR A 272 4.62 25.76 5.57
CA THR A 272 5.31 26.99 5.19
C THR A 272 6.81 26.78 5.41
N PRO A 273 7.67 26.94 4.39
CA PRO A 273 9.10 27.04 4.63
C PRO A 273 9.29 28.18 5.62
N ASP A 274 9.95 27.90 6.74
CA ASP A 274 10.40 28.94 7.67
C ASP A 274 11.03 30.06 6.83
N ALA A 275 10.47 31.26 6.97
CA ALA A 275 10.93 32.45 6.30
C ALA A 275 12.43 32.64 6.62
N SER A 276 13.27 32.29 5.65
CA SER A 276 14.67 32.70 5.65
C SER A 276 14.72 34.21 5.42
N PRO A 277 15.66 34.92 6.06
CA PRO A 277 15.55 36.33 6.35
C PRO A 277 15.58 37.19 5.09
N THR A 278 14.69 38.16 5.07
CA THR A 278 14.55 39.20 4.05
C THR A 278 15.87 39.90 3.74
N GLU A 279 16.33 39.79 2.50
CA GLU A 279 17.19 40.79 1.88
C GLU A 279 16.37 42.06 1.62
N GLU A 280 16.96 43.20 1.98
CA GLU A 280 16.47 44.54 1.72
C GLU A 280 16.18 44.75 0.23
N SER A 281 14.96 45.17 -0.08
CA SER A 281 14.76 46.09 -1.21
C SER A 281 13.69 47.10 -0.83
N THR A 282 14.08 48.35 -1.05
CA THR A 282 13.38 49.59 -0.75
C THR A 282 12.25 49.88 -1.74
N GLU A 283 11.36 50.77 -1.29
CA GLU A 283 10.39 51.58 -2.04
C GLU A 283 8.98 51.02 -2.30
N GLU A 284 8.12 51.32 -1.31
CA GLU A 284 6.98 52.25 -1.39
C GLU A 284 5.73 51.96 -2.23
N HIS A 285 4.60 52.34 -1.61
CA HIS A 285 3.24 52.58 -2.13
C HIS A 285 2.30 51.36 -2.31
N TYR A 286 1.49 51.08 -1.28
CA TYR A 286 0.06 51.46 -1.29
C TYR A 286 -0.60 51.31 0.10
N LYS A 287 -1.49 52.26 0.42
CA LYS A 287 -2.16 52.45 1.71
C LYS A 287 -3.40 51.56 1.89
N GLU A 288 -3.48 50.98 3.09
CA GLU A 288 -4.60 50.99 4.06
C GLU A 288 -6.00 50.50 3.63
N LYS A 289 -6.45 49.39 4.24
CA LYS A 289 -7.69 49.39 5.04
C LYS A 289 -7.73 48.29 6.12
N LYS A 290 -8.25 48.69 7.27
CA LYS A 290 -8.23 48.08 8.60
C LYS A 290 -9.30 47.00 8.80
N GLY A 291 -9.00 46.04 9.66
CA GLY A 291 -9.97 45.22 10.41
C GLY A 291 -9.29 44.49 11.57
N LYS A 292 -9.41 45.02 12.80
CA LYS A 292 -8.87 44.44 14.04
C LYS A 292 -9.83 43.37 14.59
N HIS A 293 -9.31 42.26 15.11
CA HIS A 293 -9.51 41.82 16.51
C HIS A 293 -8.44 40.79 16.91
N PRO A 294 -8.07 40.71 18.21
CA PRO A 294 -6.80 40.15 18.67
C PRO A 294 -6.95 38.71 19.19
N PHE A 295 -5.94 37.87 18.95
CA PHE A 295 -5.69 36.66 19.73
C PHE A 295 -4.32 36.76 20.42
N PRO A 296 -4.18 36.23 21.65
CA PRO A 296 -2.99 36.42 22.46
C PRO A 296 -1.81 35.59 21.92
N PRO A 297 -0.55 36.05 22.08
CA PRO A 297 0.60 35.27 21.67
C PRO A 297 0.81 34.09 22.64
N PHE A 298 0.67 32.88 22.13
CA PHE A 298 1.25 31.69 22.74
C PHE A 298 2.78 31.80 22.61
N GLN A 299 3.44 32.24 23.69
CA GLN A 299 4.90 32.13 23.79
C GLN A 299 5.28 30.69 24.12
N ILE A 300 5.61 29.90 23.09
CA ILE A 300 6.33 28.65 23.28
C ILE A 300 7.79 29.01 23.55
N ASN A 301 8.23 28.70 24.76
CA ASN A 301 9.56 28.96 25.28
C ASN A 301 10.59 28.04 24.60
N PHE A 302 11.03 28.41 23.38
CA PHE A 302 12.02 27.66 22.58
C PHE A 302 13.32 27.34 23.34
N LEU A 303 13.65 28.14 24.36
CA LEU A 303 14.83 27.95 25.21
C LEU A 303 14.76 26.72 26.13
N LYS A 304 13.56 26.17 26.41
CA LYS A 304 13.43 24.95 27.23
C LYS A 304 13.58 23.67 26.40
N ILE A 305 13.10 23.67 25.16
CA ILE A 305 13.18 22.49 24.27
C ILE A 305 14.63 22.26 23.83
N PHE A 306 15.38 23.33 23.54
CA PHE A 306 16.79 23.23 23.15
C PHE A 306 17.69 22.69 24.28
N ASN A 307 17.41 23.07 25.54
CA ASN A 307 18.17 22.58 26.69
C ASN A 307 17.91 21.08 26.98
N VAL A 308 16.68 20.58 26.74
CA VAL A 308 16.37 19.15 26.91
C VAL A 308 17.08 18.29 25.85
N LEU A 309 17.11 18.75 24.59
CA LEU A 309 17.81 18.06 23.50
C LEU A 309 19.33 18.01 23.71
N ILE A 310 19.95 19.09 24.19
CA ILE A 310 21.39 19.11 24.50
C ILE A 310 21.73 18.13 25.63
N ILE A 311 20.89 18.03 26.67
CA ILE A 311 21.11 17.10 27.78
C ILE A 311 21.05 15.63 27.31
N ILE A 312 20.11 15.30 26.41
CA ILE A 312 19.97 13.95 25.86
C ILE A 312 21.18 13.58 25.00
N VAL A 313 21.66 14.48 24.15
CA VAL A 313 22.84 14.23 23.30
C VAL A 313 24.10 14.03 24.15
N ILE A 314 24.29 14.83 25.21
CA ILE A 314 25.44 14.65 26.11
C ILE A 314 25.35 13.31 26.87
N ALA A 315 24.16 12.90 27.32
CA ALA A 315 23.97 11.64 28.02
C ALA A 315 24.31 10.42 27.13
N VAL A 316 23.93 10.46 25.85
CA VAL A 316 24.23 9.41 24.86
C VAL A 316 25.73 9.35 24.57
N ILE A 317 26.40 10.50 24.40
CA ILE A 317 27.85 10.54 24.17
C ILE A 317 28.62 9.98 25.37
N VAL A 318 28.22 10.32 26.60
CA VAL A 318 28.85 9.80 27.82
C VAL A 318 28.66 8.28 27.94
N GLN A 319 27.48 7.75 27.63
CA GLN A 319 27.26 6.29 27.62
C GLN A 319 28.14 5.58 26.58
N VAL A 320 28.27 6.12 25.37
CA VAL A 320 29.11 5.53 24.31
C VAL A 320 30.59 5.53 24.71
N ILE A 321 31.07 6.59 25.37
CA ILE A 321 32.46 6.66 25.86
C ILE A 321 32.69 5.64 26.99
N ILE A 322 31.76 5.50 27.94
CA ILE A 322 31.87 4.51 29.03
C ILE A 322 31.86 3.07 28.49
N LEU A 323 30.99 2.77 27.51
CA LEU A 323 30.95 1.44 26.87
C LEU A 323 32.24 1.14 26.11
N ARG A 324 32.80 2.11 25.36
CA ARG A 324 34.07 1.92 24.66
C ARG A 324 35.28 1.79 25.59
N GLY A 325 35.24 2.42 26.77
CA GLY A 325 36.27 2.29 27.80
C GLY A 325 36.29 0.92 28.51
N LYS A 326 35.15 0.23 28.58
CA LYS A 326 35.03 -1.11 29.20
C LYS A 326 35.44 -2.26 28.27
N ILE A 327 35.46 -2.04 26.96
CA ILE A 327 35.85 -3.06 25.96
C ILE A 327 37.38 -3.14 25.79
N LYS A 328 38.14 -2.19 26.37
CA LYS A 328 39.62 -2.15 26.31
C LYS A 328 40.33 -2.51 27.63
N ARG A 329 39.67 -3.22 28.55
CA ARG A 329 40.31 -3.77 29.75
C ARG A 329 40.15 -5.27 29.85
#